data_AF-A0A059LFE6-F1
#
_entry.id   AF-A0A059LFE6-F1
#
_cell.length_a   1.000
_cell.length_b   1.000
_cell.length_c   1.000
_cell.angle_alpha   90.00
_cell.angle_beta   90.00
_cell.angle_gamma   90.00
#
_symmetry.space_group_name_H-M   'P 1'
#
loop_
_entity.id
_entity.type
_entity.pdbx_description
1 polymer ?
#
loop_
_entity_poly.entity_id
_entity_poly.type
_entity_poly.pdbx_seq_one_letter_code
_entity_poly.pdbx_strand_id
1 'polypeptide(L)'
;PPRPLRRDSPTVCSDNALYDYALPSKDSHSFLESGTFGSESLIRGITPSYLINTTRMEEMGREPSEHARWMAKDLSPWAGEGISAELVGSALDLGRLCSNSTILVSIRDGKLHASLPTEPQLAQDALRLHSMLLNILETLRTFPGAVPDLELVLLSGDQPCVRKKWAHGALPMPVFGRQGSVRHHDLPLPDFGLWAGGESPAERILAPSGEPILGWDQQSELLREKYGRVSSLIRVPQVFWRGPPSPTEDPDTLRHVFASCAASMNVEDRAADAALFNSGPFPALALQEACDFRYSAHIEAQAHPQTLRHRLACGSLVLSYSADYWEWWTRALEPGTHFIRLFAYEQELCSVTVRALNDLNILYGTVGKQALRDGRREPTPSLRDTRFRLINSSVGRPLMRRIAPDDAPVPSKAGRYSWNSDKVPWQLSWEGQQFIANRVKAEHALLYTRDMLRAYAALLRYAPAPKNEAPCYDGQVLLDSVKKIDAEQAAALFKAYPWLPELGRC
;
A
#
# COMPACT_ATOMS: atom_id res chain seq x y z
N PRO A 1 -29.76 35.99 -22.58
CA PRO A 1 -29.34 35.37 -21.30
C PRO A 1 -30.38 34.35 -20.81
N PRO A 2 -30.18 33.04 -21.00
CA PRO A 2 -31.01 32.05 -20.33
C PRO A 2 -30.46 31.76 -18.93
N ARG A 3 -31.37 31.67 -17.96
CA ARG A 3 -31.09 31.38 -16.55
C ARG A 3 -30.42 30.01 -16.39
N PRO A 4 -29.48 29.84 -15.45
CA PRO A 4 -28.94 28.53 -15.13
C PRO A 4 -30.01 27.68 -14.45
N LEU A 5 -30.19 26.46 -14.97
CA LEU A 5 -30.97 25.40 -14.35
C LEU A 5 -30.37 25.14 -12.95
N ARG A 6 -31.21 25.25 -11.91
CA ARG A 6 -30.91 24.69 -10.59
C ARG A 6 -30.62 23.20 -10.78
N ARG A 7 -29.37 22.79 -10.57
CA ARG A 7 -29.06 21.41 -10.23
C ARG A 7 -29.51 21.24 -8.79
N ASP A 8 -30.71 20.69 -8.61
CA ASP A 8 -31.06 20.09 -7.33
C ASP A 8 -30.08 18.95 -7.09
N SER A 9 -29.20 19.14 -6.11
CA SER A 9 -28.35 18.10 -5.56
C SER A 9 -29.26 16.93 -5.15
N PRO A 10 -29.08 15.71 -5.68
CA PRO A 10 -29.81 14.59 -5.12
C PRO A 10 -29.31 14.42 -3.68
N THR A 11 -30.23 14.63 -2.75
CA THR A 11 -30.14 14.18 -1.37
C THR A 11 -29.51 12.78 -1.37
N VAL A 12 -28.35 12.69 -0.74
CA VAL A 12 -27.62 11.45 -0.47
C VAL A 12 -28.62 10.46 0.14
N CYS A 13 -29.03 9.46 -0.64
CA CYS A 13 -29.92 8.42 -0.17
C CYS A 13 -29.26 7.69 1.00
N SER A 14 -29.89 7.76 2.16
CA SER A 14 -29.52 7.09 3.40
C SER A 14 -29.84 5.58 3.41
N ASP A 15 -30.11 4.97 2.25
CA ASP A 15 -30.45 3.54 2.13
C ASP A 15 -29.25 2.68 1.67
N ASN A 16 -28.04 3.04 2.08
CA ASN A 16 -26.83 2.24 1.84
C ASN A 16 -26.80 0.89 2.61
N ALA A 17 -27.81 0.60 3.44
CA ALA A 17 -27.92 -0.65 4.18
C ALA A 17 -28.13 -1.90 3.29
N LEU A 18 -28.47 -1.71 2.01
CA LEU A 18 -28.77 -2.81 1.10
C LEU A 18 -27.54 -3.48 0.49
N TYR A 19 -26.32 -2.96 0.62
CA TYR A 19 -25.15 -3.44 -0.16
C TYR A 19 -24.01 -4.03 0.69
N ASP A 20 -24.21 -4.03 2.01
CA ASP A 20 -23.30 -4.58 3.01
C ASP A 20 -23.75 -6.00 3.41
N TYR A 21 -23.95 -6.89 2.43
CA TYR A 21 -24.59 -8.21 2.64
C TYR A 21 -23.90 -9.10 3.68
N ALA A 22 -22.66 -8.78 4.05
CA ALA A 22 -22.04 -9.18 5.30
C ALA A 22 -20.71 -8.42 5.53
N LEU A 23 -20.72 -7.41 6.39
CA LEU A 23 -19.47 -6.83 6.91
C LEU A 23 -18.94 -7.70 8.05
N PRO A 24 -17.67 -8.13 8.04
CA PRO A 24 -17.03 -8.80 9.18
C PRO A 24 -17.28 -8.08 10.52
N SER A 25 -17.42 -8.84 11.60
CA SER A 25 -17.45 -8.30 12.97
C SER A 25 -16.14 -7.58 13.30
N LYS A 26 -16.18 -6.57 14.19
CA LYS A 26 -15.04 -5.71 14.54
C LYS A 26 -13.91 -6.39 15.32
N ASP A 27 -14.04 -7.67 15.68
CA ASP A 27 -13.09 -8.39 16.54
C ASP A 27 -12.59 -9.69 15.90
N SER A 28 -12.37 -9.73 14.57
CA SER A 28 -11.96 -10.97 13.92
C SER A 28 -10.61 -11.52 14.38
N HIS A 29 -9.80 -10.75 15.09
CA HIS A 29 -8.50 -11.19 15.59
C HIS A 29 -8.56 -11.79 17.00
N SER A 30 -9.67 -11.64 17.73
CA SER A 30 -9.83 -12.19 19.09
C SER A 30 -9.62 -13.71 19.16
N PHE A 31 -9.92 -14.46 18.09
CA PHE A 31 -9.67 -15.92 18.10
C PHE A 31 -8.19 -16.29 18.08
N LEU A 32 -7.30 -15.37 17.71
CA LEU A 32 -5.87 -15.62 17.78
C LEU A 32 -5.39 -15.69 19.24
N GLU A 33 -6.16 -15.19 20.21
CA GLU A 33 -5.86 -15.30 21.65
C GLU A 33 -6.02 -16.73 22.20
N SER A 34 -6.89 -17.55 21.60
CA SER A 34 -7.23 -18.90 22.09
C SER A 34 -6.45 -20.04 21.41
N GLY A 35 -5.60 -19.73 20.42
CA GLY A 35 -4.69 -20.68 19.80
C GLY A 35 -3.38 -20.87 20.57
N THR A 36 -2.48 -21.71 20.08
CA THR A 36 -1.09 -21.92 20.55
C THR A 36 -0.18 -20.68 20.53
N PHE A 37 -0.75 -19.48 20.33
CA PHE A 37 -0.09 -18.24 19.97
C PHE A 37 -0.55 -17.14 20.94
N GLY A 38 0.01 -17.10 22.14
CA GLY A 38 -0.19 -15.98 23.06
C GLY A 38 0.17 -14.67 22.37
N SER A 39 -0.77 -13.73 22.31
CA SER A 39 -0.70 -12.51 21.49
C SER A 39 0.55 -11.67 21.70
N GLU A 40 1.12 -11.65 22.91
CA GLU A 40 2.39 -10.95 23.19
C GLU A 40 3.64 -11.70 22.70
N SER A 41 3.67 -13.03 22.70
CA SER A 41 4.89 -13.77 22.29
C SER A 41 5.07 -13.79 20.78
N LEU A 42 3.96 -13.83 20.02
CA LEU A 42 3.99 -13.73 18.56
C LEU A 42 4.52 -12.36 18.11
N ILE A 43 3.95 -11.27 18.64
CA ILE A 43 4.29 -9.91 18.20
C ILE A 43 5.70 -9.51 18.68
N ARG A 44 6.10 -9.87 19.91
CA ARG A 44 7.48 -9.61 20.40
C ARG A 44 8.52 -10.50 19.71
N GLY A 45 8.14 -11.71 19.28
CA GLY A 45 9.01 -12.64 18.55
C GLY A 45 9.28 -12.25 17.10
N ILE A 46 8.38 -11.47 16.48
CA ILE A 46 8.55 -10.92 15.13
C ILE A 46 9.27 -9.56 15.23
N THR A 47 10.42 -9.54 15.88
CA THR A 47 11.35 -8.42 15.73
C THR A 47 12.14 -8.68 14.46
N PRO A 48 12.12 -7.78 13.45
CA PRO A 48 12.95 -7.93 12.27
C PRO A 48 14.38 -8.33 12.64
N SER A 49 14.92 -9.37 12.00
CA SER A 49 16.21 -9.95 12.40
C SER A 49 17.35 -8.93 12.38
N TYR A 50 17.30 -7.94 11.49
CA TYR A 50 18.28 -6.84 11.42
C TYR A 50 18.26 -5.91 12.65
N LEU A 51 17.20 -5.92 13.46
CA LEU A 51 17.14 -5.14 14.71
C LEU A 51 17.88 -5.82 15.87
N ILE A 52 18.10 -7.13 15.81
CA ILE A 52 18.61 -7.92 16.94
C ILE A 52 19.81 -8.81 16.60
N ASN A 53 20.14 -8.97 15.32
CA ASN A 53 21.24 -9.81 14.85
C ASN A 53 22.23 -9.00 14.01
N THR A 54 23.37 -8.66 14.61
CA THR A 54 24.46 -7.93 13.94
C THR A 54 25.02 -8.67 12.73
N THR A 55 25.07 -10.00 12.77
CA THR A 55 25.52 -10.83 11.63
C THR A 55 24.65 -10.60 10.40
N ARG A 56 23.32 -10.54 10.60
CA ARG A 56 22.38 -10.26 9.50
C ARG A 56 22.58 -8.86 8.93
N MET A 57 22.84 -7.86 9.79
CA MET A 57 23.12 -6.50 9.32
C MET A 57 24.40 -6.44 8.46
N GLU A 58 25.45 -7.15 8.87
CA GLU A 58 26.71 -7.24 8.11
C GLU A 58 26.53 -7.95 6.76
N GLU A 59 25.74 -9.03 6.73
CA GLU A 59 25.37 -9.73 5.49
C GLU A 59 24.62 -8.81 4.53
N MET A 60 23.57 -8.14 5.03
CA MET A 60 22.80 -7.15 4.27
C MET A 60 23.69 -6.02 3.74
N GLY A 61 24.73 -5.63 4.46
CA GLY A 61 25.69 -4.61 4.03
C GLY A 61 26.38 -4.93 2.69
N ARG A 62 26.43 -6.21 2.31
CA ARG A 62 27.04 -6.71 1.06
C ARG A 62 26.03 -7.05 -0.04
N GLU A 63 24.76 -7.21 0.32
CA GLU A 63 23.68 -7.55 -0.60
C GLU A 63 23.22 -6.31 -1.38
N PRO A 64 23.13 -6.33 -2.72
CA PRO A 64 22.51 -5.22 -3.47
C PRO A 64 20.98 -5.26 -3.38
N SER A 65 20.33 -4.12 -3.54
CA SER A 65 18.88 -4.07 -3.73
C SER A 65 18.46 -4.79 -5.01
N GLU A 66 17.44 -5.63 -4.91
CA GLU A 66 16.82 -6.30 -6.07
C GLU A 66 16.15 -5.32 -7.06
N HIS A 67 16.01 -4.05 -6.68
CA HIS A 67 15.39 -3.00 -7.47
C HIS A 67 16.39 -2.12 -8.24
N ALA A 68 17.66 -2.51 -8.32
CA ALA A 68 18.73 -1.74 -8.98
C ALA A 68 18.38 -1.26 -10.40
N ARG A 69 17.73 -2.11 -11.20
CA ARG A 69 17.29 -1.74 -12.56
C ARG A 69 16.33 -0.55 -12.58
N TRP A 70 15.50 -0.43 -11.56
CA TRP A 70 14.48 0.61 -11.45
C TRP A 70 15.08 1.92 -10.96
N MET A 71 16.01 1.85 -10.00
CA MET A 71 16.79 3.01 -9.55
C MET A 71 17.61 3.60 -10.70
N ALA A 72 18.29 2.76 -11.48
CA ALA A 72 19.04 3.20 -12.66
C ALA A 72 18.16 3.90 -13.70
N LYS A 73 16.92 3.40 -13.89
CA LYS A 73 15.94 4.02 -14.78
C LYS A 73 15.45 5.37 -14.25
N ASP A 74 15.20 5.48 -12.95
CA ASP A 74 14.69 6.72 -12.35
C ASP A 74 15.77 7.81 -12.33
N LEU A 75 17.03 7.43 -12.11
CA LEU A 75 18.19 8.32 -12.10
C LEU A 75 18.76 8.64 -13.49
N SER A 76 18.30 7.95 -14.54
CA SER A 76 18.81 8.13 -15.90
C SER A 76 18.76 9.57 -16.44
N PRO A 77 17.79 10.44 -16.07
CA PRO A 77 17.78 11.82 -16.56
C PRO A 77 19.06 12.60 -16.24
N TRP A 78 19.75 12.29 -15.15
CA TRP A 78 20.96 12.98 -14.72
C TRP A 78 22.26 12.21 -15.02
N ALA A 79 22.18 11.06 -15.69
CA ALA A 79 23.35 10.19 -15.90
C ALA A 79 24.48 10.84 -16.74
N GLY A 80 24.14 11.79 -17.62
CA GLY A 80 25.12 12.48 -18.47
C GLY A 80 25.73 13.73 -17.85
N GLU A 81 24.89 14.62 -17.32
CA GLU A 81 25.30 15.95 -16.82
C GLU A 81 25.50 16.01 -15.30
N GLY A 82 24.95 15.03 -14.56
CA GLY A 82 24.92 15.02 -13.10
C GLY A 82 23.90 16.01 -12.52
N ILE A 83 24.01 16.25 -11.21
CA ILE A 83 23.12 17.08 -10.42
C ILE A 83 23.94 18.21 -9.77
N SER A 84 23.63 19.46 -10.11
CA SER A 84 24.31 20.64 -9.55
C SER A 84 23.60 21.17 -8.30
N ALA A 85 24.29 22.00 -7.51
CA ALA A 85 23.72 22.66 -6.34
C ALA A 85 22.55 23.58 -6.70
N GLU A 86 22.62 24.25 -7.85
CA GLU A 86 21.54 25.09 -8.36
C GLU A 86 20.29 24.28 -8.70
N LEU A 87 20.47 23.05 -9.21
CA LEU A 87 19.35 22.17 -9.54
C LEU A 87 18.65 21.64 -8.29
N VAL A 88 19.41 21.30 -7.24
CA VAL A 88 18.88 20.97 -5.90
C VAL A 88 18.18 22.17 -5.27
N GLY A 89 18.77 23.37 -5.36
CA GLY A 89 18.15 24.61 -4.91
C GLY A 89 16.82 24.90 -5.61
N SER A 90 16.77 24.71 -6.93
CA SER A 90 15.54 24.87 -7.72
C SER A 90 14.46 23.88 -7.31
N ALA A 91 14.86 22.65 -6.94
CA ALA A 91 13.94 21.64 -6.45
C ALA A 91 13.27 22.02 -5.11
N LEU A 92 13.91 22.85 -4.26
CA LEU A 92 13.28 23.35 -3.04
C LEU A 92 12.14 24.33 -3.31
N ASP A 93 12.19 25.09 -4.40
CA ASP A 93 11.15 26.05 -4.77
C ASP A 93 9.87 25.37 -5.32
N LEU A 94 9.93 24.06 -5.59
CA LEU A 94 8.80 23.28 -6.10
C LEU A 94 7.61 23.25 -5.15
N GLY A 95 7.80 23.36 -3.82
CA GLY A 95 6.69 23.25 -2.87
C GLY A 95 5.52 24.19 -3.19
N ARG A 96 5.82 25.38 -3.72
CA ARG A 96 4.80 26.35 -4.19
C ARG A 96 4.00 25.84 -5.39
N LEU A 97 4.67 25.18 -6.33
CA LEU A 97 4.06 24.61 -7.54
C LEU A 97 3.28 23.32 -7.24
N CYS A 98 3.76 22.52 -6.30
CA CYS A 98 3.17 21.24 -5.92
C CYS A 98 2.06 21.38 -4.89
N SER A 99 1.85 22.57 -4.29
CA SER A 99 0.95 22.79 -3.15
C SER A 99 1.22 21.83 -1.97
N ASN A 100 2.49 21.53 -1.72
CA ASN A 100 2.97 20.63 -0.66
C ASN A 100 4.33 21.14 -0.16
N SER A 101 4.76 20.72 1.02
CA SER A 101 6.06 21.12 1.57
C SER A 101 7.23 20.40 0.89
N THR A 102 8.30 21.15 0.62
CA THR A 102 9.61 20.64 0.20
C THR A 102 10.66 21.00 1.24
N ILE A 103 11.51 20.05 1.63
CA ILE A 103 12.61 20.31 2.58
C ILE A 103 13.94 19.83 2.02
N LEU A 104 15.00 20.55 2.36
CA LEU A 104 16.36 20.09 2.14
C LEU A 104 16.74 19.13 3.26
N VAL A 105 17.25 17.96 2.87
CA VAL A 105 17.83 16.98 3.76
C VAL A 105 19.29 16.82 3.42
N SER A 106 20.15 16.82 4.43
CA SER A 106 21.58 16.54 4.24
C SER A 106 22.03 15.39 5.13
N ILE A 107 22.91 14.56 4.58
CA ILE A 107 23.64 13.53 5.31
C ILE A 107 25.10 13.97 5.35
N ARG A 108 25.67 14.06 6.55
CA ARG A 108 27.06 14.49 6.78
C ARG A 108 27.67 13.64 7.88
N ASP A 109 28.80 13.01 7.62
CA ASP A 109 29.48 12.13 8.60
C ASP A 109 28.54 11.08 9.21
N GLY A 110 27.61 10.55 8.40
CA GLY A 110 26.59 9.59 8.83
C GLY A 110 25.48 10.17 9.73
N LYS A 111 25.39 11.50 9.87
CA LYS A 111 24.33 12.21 10.60
C LYS A 111 23.34 12.84 9.63
N LEU A 112 22.06 12.78 10.00
CA LEU A 112 20.96 13.36 9.23
C LEU A 112 20.66 14.77 9.73
N HIS A 113 20.41 15.69 8.81
CA HIS A 113 20.05 17.07 9.12
C HIS A 113 18.84 17.49 8.29
N ALA A 114 17.83 18.05 8.94
CA ALA A 114 16.59 18.47 8.30
C ALA A 114 15.86 19.54 9.13
N SER A 115 15.26 20.51 8.45
CA SER A 115 14.35 21.49 9.05
C SER A 115 12.94 21.21 8.54
N LEU A 116 12.04 20.79 9.42
CA LEU A 116 10.65 20.50 9.06
C LEU A 116 9.75 21.72 9.24
N PRO A 117 8.62 21.80 8.51
CA PRO A 117 7.57 22.76 8.79
C PRO A 117 7.07 22.61 10.23
N THR A 118 6.81 23.74 10.89
CA THR A 118 6.33 23.77 12.29
C THR A 118 4.93 24.35 12.43
N GLU A 119 4.43 24.91 11.34
CA GLU A 119 3.13 25.54 11.25
C GLU A 119 2.01 24.49 11.41
N PRO A 120 1.02 24.72 12.30
CA PRO A 120 -0.03 23.74 12.55
C PRO A 120 -0.80 23.28 11.30
N GLN A 121 -0.99 24.18 10.33
CA GLN A 121 -1.65 23.85 9.05
C GLN A 121 -0.82 22.90 8.15
N LEU A 122 0.48 22.75 8.42
CA LEU A 122 1.39 21.83 7.72
C LEU A 122 1.69 20.58 8.54
N ALA A 123 0.93 20.30 9.61
CA ALA A 123 1.16 19.14 10.47
C ALA A 123 1.14 17.81 9.70
N GLN A 124 0.26 17.65 8.71
CA GLN A 124 0.22 16.46 7.87
C GLN A 124 1.45 16.34 6.96
N ASP A 125 1.93 17.45 6.41
CA ASP A 125 3.17 17.49 5.64
C ASP A 125 4.37 17.08 6.52
N ALA A 126 4.44 17.60 7.75
CA ALA A 126 5.46 17.25 8.71
C ALA A 126 5.44 15.75 9.06
N LEU A 127 4.27 15.16 9.31
CA LEU A 127 4.13 13.71 9.56
C LEU A 127 4.67 12.88 8.38
N ARG A 128 4.35 13.26 7.14
CA ARG A 128 4.83 12.56 5.92
C ARG A 128 6.32 12.76 5.66
N LEU A 129 6.89 13.87 6.11
CA LEU A 129 8.34 14.10 6.02
C LEU A 129 9.10 13.34 7.10
N HIS A 130 8.64 13.38 8.37
CA HIS A 130 9.13 12.51 9.45
C HIS A 130 9.16 11.05 9.02
N SER A 131 8.16 10.69 8.21
CA SER A 131 8.01 9.35 7.72
C SER A 131 9.17 8.86 6.86
N MET A 132 9.56 9.66 5.88
CA MET A 132 10.72 9.35 5.02
C MET A 132 12.04 9.53 5.78
N LEU A 133 12.11 10.46 6.73
CA LEU A 133 13.31 10.67 7.56
C LEU A 133 13.59 9.48 8.47
N LEU A 134 12.58 8.81 9.04
CA LEU A 134 12.80 7.58 9.82
C LEU A 134 13.42 6.46 8.97
N ASN A 135 12.96 6.28 7.73
CA ASN A 135 13.56 5.32 6.80
C ASN A 135 15.05 5.64 6.54
N ILE A 136 15.40 6.92 6.38
CA ILE A 136 16.79 7.34 6.21
C ILE A 136 17.60 7.09 7.49
N LEU A 137 17.09 7.46 8.66
CA LEU A 137 17.75 7.21 9.96
C LEU A 137 18.00 5.70 10.18
N GLU A 138 17.01 4.86 9.92
CA GLU A 138 17.13 3.42 10.03
C GLU A 138 18.15 2.86 9.03
N THR A 139 18.22 3.44 7.83
CA THR A 139 19.23 3.07 6.82
C THR A 139 20.64 3.43 7.30
N LEU A 140 20.84 4.63 7.86
CA LEU A 140 22.12 5.08 8.40
C LEU A 140 22.57 4.25 9.61
N ARG A 141 21.65 3.89 10.50
CA ARG A 141 21.92 2.98 11.63
C ARG A 141 22.28 1.58 11.15
N THR A 142 21.57 1.08 10.13
CA THR A 142 21.74 -0.30 9.64
C THR A 142 23.02 -0.47 8.82
N PHE A 143 23.42 0.57 8.09
CA PHE A 143 24.61 0.55 7.24
C PHE A 143 25.55 1.73 7.54
N PRO A 144 26.25 1.73 8.68
CA PRO A 144 27.18 2.81 9.04
C PRO A 144 28.26 3.00 7.96
N GLY A 145 28.48 4.25 7.54
CA GLY A 145 29.47 4.61 6.50
C GLY A 145 29.11 4.15 5.08
N ALA A 146 27.95 3.52 4.88
CA ALA A 146 27.53 3.07 3.57
C ALA A 146 26.97 4.19 2.69
N VAL A 147 26.25 5.14 3.28
CA VAL A 147 25.65 6.26 2.55
C VAL A 147 26.63 7.43 2.57
N PRO A 148 27.10 7.92 1.40
CA PRO A 148 27.98 9.08 1.33
C PRO A 148 27.29 10.35 1.79
N ASP A 149 28.10 11.37 2.07
CA ASP A 149 27.59 12.73 2.27
C ASP A 149 26.83 13.20 1.02
N LEU A 150 25.62 13.73 1.23
CA LEU A 150 24.74 14.17 0.15
C LEU A 150 23.75 15.23 0.64
N GLU A 151 23.16 15.93 -0.31
CA GLU A 151 22.00 16.80 -0.14
C GLU A 151 20.88 16.34 -1.09
N LEU A 152 19.66 16.22 -0.60
CA LEU A 152 18.48 15.86 -1.40
C LEU A 152 17.25 16.66 -0.98
N VAL A 153 16.26 16.74 -1.87
CA VAL A 153 14.96 17.37 -1.58
C VAL A 153 13.89 16.30 -1.35
N LEU A 154 13.21 16.38 -0.21
CA LEU A 154 12.01 15.59 0.08
C LEU A 154 10.75 16.42 -0.18
N LEU A 155 9.76 15.81 -0.83
CA LEU A 155 8.41 16.33 -1.05
C LEU A 155 7.41 15.61 -0.15
N SER A 156 6.62 16.34 0.63
CA SER A 156 5.62 15.76 1.55
C SER A 156 4.38 15.20 0.83
N GLY A 157 4.10 15.66 -0.39
CA GLY A 157 2.85 15.37 -1.10
C GLY A 157 2.58 13.89 -1.34
N ASP A 158 1.29 13.54 -1.42
CA ASP A 158 0.88 12.19 -1.84
C ASP A 158 1.24 11.95 -3.30
N GLN A 159 1.13 12.98 -4.15
CA GLN A 159 1.35 12.86 -5.58
C GLN A 159 2.79 13.23 -5.96
N PRO A 160 3.36 12.60 -7.00
CA PRO A 160 4.57 13.10 -7.61
C PRO A 160 4.31 14.47 -8.25
N CYS A 161 5.33 15.32 -8.28
CA CYS A 161 5.19 16.70 -8.74
C CYS A 161 5.90 17.01 -10.06
N VAL A 162 7.11 16.49 -10.28
CA VAL A 162 7.99 16.90 -11.40
C VAL A 162 7.54 16.25 -12.70
N ARG A 163 6.61 16.88 -13.41
CA ARG A 163 6.05 16.34 -14.66
C ARG A 163 7.11 16.24 -15.75
N LYS A 164 7.19 15.10 -16.44
CA LYS A 164 8.12 14.86 -17.56
C LYS A 164 7.99 15.89 -18.68
N LYS A 165 6.78 16.42 -18.89
CA LYS A 165 6.53 17.45 -19.91
C LYS A 165 7.14 18.82 -19.59
N TRP A 166 7.56 19.07 -18.35
CA TRP A 166 8.23 20.32 -17.96
C TRP A 166 9.70 20.35 -18.41
N ALA A 167 10.31 19.18 -18.60
CA ALA A 167 11.67 19.04 -19.08
C ALA A 167 11.72 19.31 -20.60
N HIS A 168 11.77 20.58 -20.99
CA HIS A 168 11.92 21.02 -22.39
C HIS A 168 13.39 20.92 -22.87
N GLY A 169 14.01 19.75 -22.69
CA GLY A 169 15.43 19.53 -22.94
C GLY A 169 16.35 19.96 -21.78
N ALA A 170 15.80 20.52 -20.69
CA ALA A 170 16.52 20.77 -19.45
C ALA A 170 16.46 19.55 -18.52
N LEU A 171 17.44 19.42 -17.63
CA LEU A 171 17.43 18.41 -16.57
C LEU A 171 16.23 18.63 -15.64
N PRO A 172 15.48 17.58 -15.28
CA PRO A 172 14.40 17.71 -14.31
C PRO A 172 14.96 17.99 -12.91
N MET A 173 14.17 18.66 -12.07
CA MET A 173 14.51 18.86 -10.65
C MET A 173 14.48 17.52 -9.90
N PRO A 174 15.55 17.14 -9.19
CA PRO A 174 15.59 15.89 -8.43
C PRO A 174 14.81 16.04 -7.12
N VAL A 175 13.68 15.35 -7.04
CA VAL A 175 12.84 15.34 -5.84
C VAL A 175 12.55 13.91 -5.47
N PHE A 176 12.69 13.61 -4.18
CA PHE A 176 12.24 12.36 -3.60
C PHE A 176 10.85 12.52 -2.99
N GLY A 177 10.01 11.51 -3.17
CA GLY A 177 8.66 11.47 -2.61
C GLY A 177 8.21 10.03 -2.36
N ARG A 178 6.95 9.85 -1.96
CA ARG A 178 6.39 8.53 -1.60
C ARG A 178 6.07 7.65 -2.81
N GLN A 179 5.95 8.23 -4.00
CA GLN A 179 5.66 7.50 -5.23
C GLN A 179 6.22 8.19 -6.47
N GLY A 180 6.51 7.39 -7.49
CA GLY A 180 6.79 7.86 -8.84
C GLY A 180 5.59 7.62 -9.78
N SER A 181 5.72 7.99 -11.05
CA SER A 181 4.70 7.64 -12.06
C SER A 181 5.22 7.69 -13.48
N VAL A 182 4.44 7.13 -14.43
CA VAL A 182 4.80 7.16 -15.85
C VAL A 182 4.97 8.58 -16.38
N ARG A 183 4.35 9.58 -15.73
CA ARG A 183 4.29 11.00 -16.13
C ARG A 183 5.23 11.93 -15.36
N HIS A 184 5.96 11.44 -14.37
CA HIS A 184 6.79 12.28 -13.49
C HIS A 184 8.23 11.74 -13.33
N HIS A 185 9.14 12.61 -12.88
CA HIS A 185 10.56 12.30 -12.63
C HIS A 185 10.89 12.10 -11.14
N ASP A 186 9.89 12.21 -10.26
CA ASP A 186 10.05 12.02 -8.82
C ASP A 186 10.61 10.63 -8.49
N LEU A 187 11.51 10.62 -7.51
CA LEU A 187 12.26 9.46 -7.04
C LEU A 187 11.54 8.83 -5.84
N PRO A 188 10.98 7.61 -5.97
CA PRO A 188 10.23 7.00 -4.88
C PRO A 188 11.18 6.58 -3.75
N LEU A 189 10.85 6.95 -2.51
CA LEU A 189 11.45 6.43 -1.27
C LEU A 189 10.44 5.60 -0.48
N PRO A 190 10.90 4.52 0.20
CA PRO A 190 10.09 3.88 1.23
C PRO A 190 9.70 4.87 2.33
N ASP A 191 8.48 4.73 2.84
CA ASP A 191 7.92 5.60 3.87
C ASP A 191 7.67 4.88 5.20
N PHE A 192 7.16 5.63 6.15
CA PHE A 192 6.86 5.24 7.53
C PHE A 192 5.71 4.28 7.70
N GLY A 193 4.89 4.05 6.67
CA GLY A 193 3.92 2.97 6.74
C GLY A 193 4.61 1.64 7.07
N LEU A 194 5.90 1.49 6.74
CA LEU A 194 6.70 0.33 7.09
C LEU A 194 7.04 0.22 8.58
N TRP A 195 7.08 1.33 9.32
CA TRP A 195 7.47 1.36 10.73
C TRP A 195 6.35 1.77 11.67
N ALA A 196 5.27 2.41 11.21
CA ALA A 196 4.35 3.15 12.06
C ALA A 196 2.86 2.85 11.89
N GLY A 197 2.50 1.82 11.13
CA GLY A 197 1.12 1.32 11.11
C GLY A 197 0.13 2.10 10.24
N GLY A 198 0.58 2.93 9.31
CA GLY A 198 -0.29 3.71 8.39
C GLY A 198 -0.69 5.09 8.92
N GLU A 199 -1.21 5.95 8.04
CA GLU A 199 -1.51 7.36 8.35
C GLU A 199 -2.86 7.56 9.07
N SER A 200 -3.76 6.56 9.01
CA SER A 200 -5.08 6.65 9.63
C SER A 200 -5.46 5.41 10.45
N PRO A 201 -6.34 5.53 11.47
CA PRO A 201 -6.82 4.38 12.25
C PRO A 201 -7.44 3.26 11.41
N ALA A 202 -8.03 3.57 10.25
CA ALA A 202 -8.62 2.57 9.35
C ALA A 202 -7.56 1.70 8.63
N GLU A 203 -6.34 2.21 8.51
CA GLU A 203 -5.20 1.52 7.89
C GLU A 203 -4.37 0.73 8.90
N ARG A 204 -4.54 0.99 10.20
CA ARG A 204 -3.83 0.30 11.27
C ARG A 204 -4.26 -1.16 11.36
N ILE A 205 -3.27 -2.06 11.37
CA ILE A 205 -3.48 -3.46 11.71
C ILE A 205 -3.45 -3.60 13.24
N LEU A 206 -4.48 -4.19 13.82
CA LEU A 206 -4.57 -4.38 15.27
C LEU A 206 -4.13 -5.80 15.67
N ALA A 207 -3.37 -5.86 16.76
CA ALA A 207 -3.10 -7.07 17.50
C ALA A 207 -4.41 -7.65 18.07
N PRO A 208 -4.43 -8.94 18.48
CA PRO A 208 -5.58 -9.52 19.17
C PRO A 208 -5.99 -8.74 20.43
N SER A 209 -5.01 -8.14 21.12
CA SER A 209 -5.23 -7.27 22.29
C SER A 209 -5.93 -5.93 21.97
N GLY A 210 -6.16 -5.61 20.70
CA GLY A 210 -6.73 -4.34 20.23
C GLY A 210 -5.72 -3.22 19.99
N GLU A 211 -4.45 -3.42 20.34
CA GLU A 211 -3.38 -2.43 20.15
C GLU A 211 -2.88 -2.39 18.70
N PRO A 212 -2.50 -1.23 18.15
CA PRO A 212 -1.97 -1.14 16.80
C PRO A 212 -0.58 -1.78 16.67
N ILE A 213 -0.38 -2.53 15.60
CA ILE A 213 0.93 -3.07 15.19
C ILE A 213 1.55 -2.09 14.22
N LEU A 214 2.70 -1.54 14.60
CA LEU A 214 3.34 -0.48 13.83
C LEU A 214 4.27 -1.03 12.74
N GLY A 215 5.11 -2.01 13.06
CA GLY A 215 6.10 -2.55 12.14
C GLY A 215 5.48 -3.42 11.05
N TRP A 216 5.80 -3.14 9.80
CA TRP A 216 5.25 -3.84 8.64
C TRP A 216 5.54 -5.34 8.63
N ASP A 217 6.74 -5.77 9.05
CA ASP A 217 7.07 -7.19 9.09
C ASP A 217 6.13 -7.96 10.05
N GLN A 218 5.77 -7.34 11.18
CA GLN A 218 4.81 -7.89 12.15
C GLN A 218 3.39 -7.90 11.58
N GLN A 219 2.97 -6.81 10.92
CA GLN A 219 1.67 -6.73 10.26
C GLN A 219 1.54 -7.79 9.16
N SER A 220 2.55 -7.91 8.29
CA SER A 220 2.60 -8.86 7.19
C SER A 220 2.55 -10.30 7.70
N GLU A 221 3.30 -10.63 8.75
CA GLU A 221 3.28 -11.97 9.35
C GLU A 221 1.93 -12.28 9.97
N LEU A 222 1.34 -11.36 10.74
CA LEU A 222 0.01 -11.55 11.34
C LEU A 222 -1.04 -11.84 10.25
N LEU A 223 -1.05 -11.03 9.19
CA LEU A 223 -1.95 -11.22 8.05
C LEU A 223 -1.70 -12.57 7.37
N ARG A 224 -0.43 -12.92 7.11
CA ARG A 224 -0.05 -14.19 6.50
C ARG A 224 -0.49 -15.38 7.33
N GLU A 225 -0.26 -15.37 8.63
CA GLU A 225 -0.62 -16.47 9.52
C GLU A 225 -2.13 -16.65 9.65
N LYS A 226 -2.86 -15.55 9.84
CA LYS A 226 -4.34 -15.57 9.91
C LYS A 226 -4.90 -16.23 8.66
N TYR A 227 -4.41 -15.82 7.50
CA TYR A 227 -4.98 -16.20 6.21
C TYR A 227 -4.38 -17.44 5.58
N GLY A 228 -3.19 -17.88 6.01
CA GLY A 228 -2.63 -19.19 5.68
C GLY A 228 -3.38 -20.34 6.36
N ARG A 229 -4.14 -20.07 7.43
CA ARG A 229 -5.00 -21.06 8.12
C ARG A 229 -6.41 -21.16 7.53
N VAL A 230 -6.80 -20.20 6.69
CA VAL A 230 -8.15 -20.08 6.11
C VAL A 230 -8.09 -20.38 4.62
N SER A 231 -8.64 -21.53 4.21
CA SER A 231 -8.74 -21.87 2.79
C SER A 231 -9.46 -20.78 2.00
N SER A 232 -8.91 -20.38 0.84
CA SER A 232 -9.57 -19.42 -0.07
C SER A 232 -10.93 -19.92 -0.58
N LEU A 233 -11.20 -21.24 -0.54
CA LEU A 233 -12.52 -21.80 -0.84
C LEU A 233 -13.62 -21.30 0.10
N ILE A 234 -13.29 -21.08 1.38
CA ILE A 234 -14.29 -20.70 2.37
C ILE A 234 -14.42 -19.18 2.53
N ARG A 235 -13.56 -18.39 1.89
CA ARG A 235 -13.68 -16.92 1.85
C ARG A 235 -14.90 -16.44 1.07
N VAL A 236 -15.30 -15.20 1.32
CA VAL A 236 -16.46 -14.57 0.69
C VAL A 236 -16.22 -14.42 -0.82
N PRO A 237 -17.09 -14.94 -1.70
CA PRO A 237 -16.92 -14.93 -3.16
C PRO A 237 -17.20 -13.56 -3.83
N GLN A 238 -16.89 -12.47 -3.14
CA GLN A 238 -17.12 -11.09 -3.59
C GLN A 238 -15.80 -10.34 -3.73
N VAL A 239 -15.78 -9.30 -4.57
CA VAL A 239 -14.72 -8.30 -4.60
C VAL A 239 -14.95 -7.26 -3.54
N PHE A 240 -13.90 -6.98 -2.76
CA PHE A 240 -13.93 -5.96 -1.73
C PHE A 240 -13.21 -4.68 -2.15
N TRP A 241 -13.84 -3.53 -1.90
CA TRP A 241 -13.20 -2.21 -1.96
C TRP A 241 -13.89 -1.23 -1.02
N ARG A 242 -13.16 -0.65 -0.07
CA ARG A 242 -13.65 0.49 0.73
C ARG A 242 -12.60 1.57 0.72
N GLY A 243 -13.05 2.82 0.62
CA GLY A 243 -12.20 3.99 0.64
C GLY A 243 -13.00 5.23 0.27
N PRO A 244 -12.55 6.41 0.70
CA PRO A 244 -13.21 7.63 0.28
C PRO A 244 -13.09 7.77 -1.24
N PRO A 245 -14.16 8.16 -1.94
CA PRO A 245 -14.00 8.78 -3.25
C PRO A 245 -13.08 10.01 -3.09
N SER A 246 -12.12 10.24 -4.00
CA SER A 246 -11.22 11.39 -3.85
C SER A 246 -12.00 12.70 -3.76
N PRO A 247 -11.56 13.66 -2.91
CA PRO A 247 -12.18 14.97 -2.76
C PRO A 247 -11.95 15.91 -3.96
N THR A 248 -11.12 15.53 -4.94
CA THR A 248 -10.85 16.35 -6.13
C THR A 248 -11.92 16.14 -7.21
N GLU A 249 -12.50 17.24 -7.71
CA GLU A 249 -13.36 17.24 -8.89
C GLU A 249 -12.55 16.76 -10.13
N ASP A 250 -12.57 15.44 -10.37
CA ASP A 250 -12.05 14.71 -11.55
C ASP A 250 -10.51 14.63 -11.67
N PRO A 251 -9.89 13.42 -11.62
CA PRO A 251 -10.16 12.22 -12.40
C PRO A 251 -10.15 10.89 -11.60
N ASP A 252 -10.68 10.91 -10.37
CA ASP A 252 -10.85 9.68 -9.55
C ASP A 252 -12.19 8.98 -9.87
N THR A 253 -12.63 9.07 -11.12
CA THR A 253 -13.91 8.59 -11.63
C THR A 253 -14.02 7.07 -11.53
N LEU A 254 -12.91 6.34 -11.71
CA LEU A 254 -12.92 4.88 -11.56
C LEU A 254 -13.31 4.44 -10.15
N ARG A 255 -12.91 5.17 -9.09
CA ARG A 255 -13.27 4.84 -7.71
C ARG A 255 -14.73 5.15 -7.43
N HIS A 256 -15.23 6.28 -7.92
CA HIS A 256 -16.63 6.64 -7.85
C HIS A 256 -17.53 5.63 -8.56
N VAL A 257 -17.16 5.26 -9.79
CA VAL A 257 -17.86 4.23 -10.58
C VAL A 257 -17.82 2.89 -9.86
N PHE A 258 -16.64 2.45 -9.39
CA PHE A 258 -16.52 1.17 -8.70
C PHE A 258 -17.34 1.11 -7.42
N ALA A 259 -17.29 2.17 -6.62
CA ALA A 259 -18.10 2.29 -5.40
C ALA A 259 -19.61 2.16 -5.68
N SER A 260 -20.04 2.59 -6.88
CA SER A 260 -21.43 2.61 -7.30
C SER A 260 -21.88 1.36 -8.08
N CYS A 261 -20.95 0.47 -8.50
CA CYS A 261 -21.26 -0.68 -9.35
C CYS A 261 -22.42 -1.54 -8.84
N ALA A 262 -22.44 -1.88 -7.54
CA ALA A 262 -23.50 -2.69 -6.95
C ALA A 262 -24.87 -2.00 -7.03
N ALA A 263 -24.92 -0.71 -6.70
CA ALA A 263 -26.14 0.09 -6.74
C ALA A 263 -26.66 0.25 -8.18
N SER A 264 -25.78 0.58 -9.12
CA SER A 264 -26.13 0.73 -10.55
C SER A 264 -26.72 -0.56 -11.13
N MET A 265 -26.10 -1.72 -10.87
CA MET A 265 -26.60 -3.00 -11.37
C MET A 265 -27.93 -3.42 -10.74
N ASN A 266 -28.20 -3.06 -9.49
CA ASN A 266 -29.51 -3.30 -8.88
C ASN A 266 -30.62 -2.49 -9.54
N VAL A 267 -30.35 -1.24 -9.96
CA VAL A 267 -31.31 -0.43 -10.73
C VAL A 267 -31.58 -1.03 -12.12
N GLU A 268 -30.60 -1.75 -12.67
CA GLU A 268 -30.72 -2.49 -13.94
C GLU A 268 -31.35 -3.89 -13.78
N ASP A 269 -31.93 -4.22 -12.62
CA ASP A 269 -32.47 -5.56 -12.30
C ASP A 269 -31.43 -6.71 -12.38
N ARG A 270 -30.14 -6.40 -12.22
CA ARG A 270 -29.00 -7.34 -12.25
C ARG A 270 -28.52 -7.72 -10.85
N ALA A 271 -29.45 -8.14 -9.98
CA ALA A 271 -29.16 -8.44 -8.57
C ALA A 271 -28.06 -9.50 -8.35
N ALA A 272 -27.94 -10.50 -9.25
CA ALA A 272 -26.90 -11.51 -9.17
C ALA A 272 -25.49 -10.95 -9.42
N ASP A 273 -25.36 -9.99 -10.33
CA ASP A 273 -24.09 -9.32 -10.62
C ASP A 273 -23.74 -8.32 -9.52
N ALA A 274 -24.74 -7.56 -9.02
CA ALA A 274 -24.57 -6.67 -7.88
C ALA A 274 -24.05 -7.41 -6.65
N ALA A 275 -24.51 -8.65 -6.43
CA ALA A 275 -24.06 -9.50 -5.33
C ALA A 275 -22.55 -9.81 -5.37
N LEU A 276 -21.85 -9.66 -6.51
CA LEU A 276 -20.41 -9.89 -6.60
C LEU A 276 -19.58 -8.78 -5.94
N PHE A 277 -20.17 -7.64 -5.62
CA PHE A 277 -19.48 -6.45 -5.13
C PHE A 277 -19.77 -6.23 -3.64
N ASN A 278 -18.70 -6.04 -2.88
CA ASN A 278 -18.73 -5.49 -1.53
C ASN A 278 -17.91 -4.19 -1.55
N SER A 279 -18.51 -3.16 -2.14
CA SER A 279 -17.85 -1.89 -2.39
C SER A 279 -18.66 -0.71 -1.91
N GLY A 280 -18.00 0.35 -1.44
CA GLY A 280 -18.67 1.57 -1.05
C GLY A 280 -17.77 2.57 -0.32
N PRO A 281 -18.25 3.82 -0.13
CA PRO A 281 -17.48 4.85 0.56
C PRO A 281 -17.38 4.60 2.07
N PHE A 282 -18.36 3.94 2.68
CA PHE A 282 -18.48 3.72 4.14
C PHE A 282 -19.33 2.47 4.48
N PRO A 283 -19.26 1.91 5.71
CA PRO A 283 -18.29 2.24 6.75
C PRO A 283 -16.89 1.73 6.39
N ALA A 284 -15.87 2.41 6.92
CA ALA A 284 -14.51 1.91 6.87
C ALA A 284 -14.45 0.61 7.68
N LEU A 285 -14.14 -0.49 7.00
CA LEU A 285 -13.81 -1.74 7.63
C LEU A 285 -12.31 -1.70 7.95
N ALA A 286 -11.91 -2.14 9.16
CA ALA A 286 -10.49 -2.25 9.49
C ALA A 286 -9.78 -3.13 8.43
N LEU A 287 -8.58 -2.72 8.02
CA LEU A 287 -7.89 -3.31 6.87
C LEU A 287 -7.72 -4.84 6.98
N GLN A 288 -7.51 -5.35 8.19
CA GLN A 288 -7.37 -6.78 8.47
C GLN A 288 -8.64 -7.63 8.27
N GLU A 289 -9.81 -7.00 8.23
CA GLU A 289 -11.11 -7.66 8.04
C GLU A 289 -11.43 -7.85 6.56
N ALA A 290 -10.90 -6.97 5.70
CA ALA A 290 -11.02 -7.04 4.25
C ALA A 290 -10.47 -8.35 3.66
N CYS A 291 -9.61 -9.02 4.41
CA CYS A 291 -8.94 -10.24 4.00
C CYS A 291 -9.88 -11.49 4.01
N ASP A 292 -11.08 -11.42 4.62
CA ASP A 292 -12.11 -12.48 4.56
C ASP A 292 -12.72 -12.63 3.16
N PHE A 293 -12.50 -11.66 2.28
CA PHE A 293 -12.94 -11.66 0.89
C PHE A 293 -11.93 -12.38 -0.01
N ARG A 294 -12.43 -13.12 -1.01
CA ARG A 294 -11.58 -13.80 -2.00
C ARG A 294 -10.84 -12.82 -2.87
N TYR A 295 -11.48 -11.70 -3.22
CA TYR A 295 -10.94 -10.74 -4.18
C TYR A 295 -10.87 -9.36 -3.54
N SER A 296 -9.83 -8.60 -3.87
CA SER A 296 -9.68 -7.20 -3.45
C SER A 296 -9.39 -6.34 -4.67
N ALA A 297 -10.19 -5.30 -4.89
CA ALA A 297 -9.94 -4.38 -6.00
C ALA A 297 -8.89 -3.35 -5.61
N HIS A 298 -7.80 -3.26 -6.35
CA HIS A 298 -6.85 -2.16 -6.30
C HIS A 298 -7.17 -1.15 -7.40
N ILE A 299 -7.77 -0.05 -6.98
CA ILE A 299 -8.07 1.09 -7.85
C ILE A 299 -7.18 2.21 -7.36
N GLU A 300 -6.22 2.54 -8.20
CA GLU A 300 -5.24 3.58 -7.94
C GLU A 300 -5.96 4.88 -7.53
N ALA A 301 -5.43 5.56 -6.51
CA ALA A 301 -5.84 6.92 -6.23
C ALA A 301 -4.92 7.84 -7.01
N GLN A 302 -5.38 9.06 -7.23
CA GLN A 302 -4.49 10.18 -7.41
C GLN A 302 -3.40 10.33 -6.32
N ALA A 303 -3.61 9.78 -5.11
CA ALA A 303 -2.70 9.76 -3.97
C ALA A 303 -1.99 8.40 -3.72
N HIS A 304 -0.99 8.37 -2.84
CA HIS A 304 -0.22 7.18 -2.48
C HIS A 304 -1.10 6.11 -1.78
N PRO A 305 -1.39 4.95 -2.41
CA PRO A 305 -2.31 3.95 -1.84
C PRO A 305 -1.58 2.94 -0.94
N GLN A 306 -1.50 3.21 0.37
CA GLN A 306 -0.74 2.41 1.36
C GLN A 306 -1.23 0.95 1.57
N THR A 307 -2.41 0.60 1.05
CA THR A 307 -3.08 -0.66 1.41
C THR A 307 -2.80 -1.82 0.46
N LEU A 308 -2.11 -1.62 -0.68
CA LEU A 308 -1.85 -2.70 -1.65
C LEU A 308 -1.04 -3.85 -1.04
N ARG A 309 0.04 -3.54 -0.31
CA ARG A 309 0.87 -4.56 0.37
C ARG A 309 0.07 -5.39 1.38
N HIS A 310 -0.84 -4.75 2.12
CA HIS A 310 -1.72 -5.43 3.08
C HIS A 310 -2.70 -6.38 2.38
N ARG A 311 -3.32 -5.93 1.27
CA ARG A 311 -4.25 -6.75 0.47
C ARG A 311 -3.59 -8.00 -0.11
N LEU A 312 -2.34 -7.88 -0.54
CA LEU A 312 -1.54 -9.02 -0.99
C LEU A 312 -1.14 -9.93 0.18
N ALA A 313 -0.74 -9.36 1.33
CA ALA A 313 -0.42 -10.14 2.54
C ALA A 313 -1.63 -10.94 3.08
N CYS A 314 -2.85 -10.43 2.92
CA CYS A 314 -4.10 -11.16 3.19
C CYS A 314 -4.24 -12.47 2.39
N GLY A 315 -3.54 -12.62 1.27
CA GLY A 315 -3.77 -13.72 0.32
C GLY A 315 -5.13 -13.65 -0.38
N SER A 316 -5.76 -12.47 -0.44
CA SER A 316 -6.87 -12.20 -1.35
C SER A 316 -6.31 -11.97 -2.75
N LEU A 317 -7.00 -12.43 -3.79
CA LEU A 317 -6.59 -12.17 -5.16
C LEU A 317 -6.84 -10.70 -5.52
N VAL A 318 -5.79 -9.97 -5.84
CA VAL A 318 -5.88 -8.55 -6.20
C VAL A 318 -6.30 -8.38 -7.65
N LEU A 319 -7.33 -7.55 -7.88
CA LEU A 319 -7.78 -7.09 -9.20
C LEU A 319 -7.37 -5.61 -9.36
N SER A 320 -6.44 -5.30 -10.25
CA SER A 320 -5.93 -3.94 -10.49
C SER A 320 -6.45 -3.36 -11.81
N TYR A 321 -6.96 -2.13 -11.79
CA TYR A 321 -7.69 -1.52 -12.91
C TYR A 321 -6.95 -0.41 -13.66
N SER A 322 -5.93 0.17 -13.03
CA SER A 322 -4.98 1.12 -13.60
C SER A 322 -3.76 1.18 -12.68
N ALA A 323 -2.57 1.44 -13.23
CA ALA A 323 -1.35 1.58 -12.47
C ALA A 323 -0.42 2.60 -13.15
N ASP A 324 -0.69 3.90 -12.98
CA ASP A 324 0.18 4.97 -13.47
C ASP A 324 1.23 5.34 -12.42
N TYR A 325 0.94 5.11 -11.14
CA TYR A 325 1.82 5.38 -10.02
C TYR A 325 2.54 4.10 -9.54
N TRP A 326 3.69 4.29 -8.90
CA TRP A 326 4.41 3.19 -8.27
C TRP A 326 5.13 3.60 -7.00
N GLU A 327 5.24 2.64 -6.09
CA GLU A 327 6.15 2.70 -4.95
C GLU A 327 7.50 2.08 -5.34
N TRP A 328 8.44 2.05 -4.40
CA TRP A 328 9.76 1.45 -4.59
C TRP A 328 9.71 -0.03 -5.03
N TRP A 329 8.68 -0.77 -4.60
CA TRP A 329 8.54 -2.21 -4.82
C TRP A 329 7.54 -2.61 -5.92
N THR A 330 6.52 -1.79 -6.21
CA THR A 330 5.35 -2.24 -7.01
C THR A 330 5.70 -2.54 -8.47
N ARG A 331 6.77 -1.94 -9.03
CA ARG A 331 7.26 -2.27 -10.39
C ARG A 331 7.89 -3.67 -10.48
N ALA A 332 8.12 -4.35 -9.35
CA ALA A 332 8.53 -5.76 -9.34
C ALA A 332 7.32 -6.73 -9.30
N LEU A 333 6.09 -6.24 -9.15
CA LEU A 333 4.90 -7.05 -9.35
C LEU A 333 4.70 -7.36 -10.84
N GLU A 334 4.16 -8.56 -11.12
CA GLU A 334 3.95 -9.06 -12.46
C GLU A 334 2.46 -9.34 -12.66
N PRO A 335 1.79 -8.63 -13.59
CA PRO A 335 0.41 -8.93 -13.97
C PRO A 335 0.29 -10.36 -14.51
N GLY A 336 -0.71 -11.10 -14.05
CA GLY A 336 -0.90 -12.50 -14.42
C GLY A 336 -0.02 -13.49 -13.65
N THR A 337 0.82 -13.01 -12.72
CA THR A 337 1.59 -13.84 -11.78
C THR A 337 1.19 -13.51 -10.34
N HIS A 338 1.32 -12.24 -9.93
CA HIS A 338 1.08 -11.80 -8.55
C HIS A 338 -0.31 -11.20 -8.34
N PHE A 339 -0.95 -10.71 -9.41
CA PHE A 339 -2.28 -10.09 -9.39
C PHE A 339 -2.91 -10.16 -10.79
N ILE A 340 -4.21 -9.91 -10.89
CA ILE A 340 -4.90 -9.75 -12.18
C ILE A 340 -4.95 -8.28 -12.55
N ARG A 341 -4.54 -7.94 -13.78
CA ARG A 341 -4.78 -6.62 -14.36
C ARG A 341 -6.01 -6.67 -15.27
N LEU A 342 -7.02 -5.88 -14.93
CA LEU A 342 -8.23 -5.69 -15.72
C LEU A 342 -8.17 -4.31 -16.37
N PHE A 343 -8.11 -4.25 -17.69
CA PHE A 343 -8.19 -2.98 -18.40
C PHE A 343 -9.66 -2.65 -18.63
N ALA A 344 -10.12 -1.53 -18.11
CA ALA A 344 -11.47 -1.05 -18.33
C ALA A 344 -11.49 0.47 -18.32
N TYR A 345 -12.28 1.05 -19.22
CA TYR A 345 -12.72 2.44 -19.11
C TYR A 345 -13.86 2.52 -18.09
N GLU A 346 -14.17 3.73 -17.63
CA GLU A 346 -15.24 3.99 -16.66
C GLU A 346 -16.55 3.29 -17.02
N GLN A 347 -16.95 3.30 -18.30
CA GLN A 347 -18.21 2.74 -18.77
C GLN A 347 -18.25 1.20 -18.70
N GLU A 348 -17.09 0.54 -18.70
CA GLU A 348 -16.97 -0.92 -18.76
C GLU A 348 -16.47 -1.52 -17.44
N LEU A 349 -16.09 -0.68 -16.47
CA LEU A 349 -15.44 -1.10 -15.23
C LEU A 349 -16.24 -2.19 -14.50
N CYS A 350 -17.53 -1.97 -14.27
CA CYS A 350 -18.38 -2.93 -13.58
C CYS A 350 -18.56 -4.23 -14.39
N SER A 351 -18.79 -4.13 -15.71
CA SER A 351 -19.07 -5.30 -16.56
C SER A 351 -17.85 -6.20 -16.79
N VAL A 352 -16.66 -5.61 -16.94
CA VAL A 352 -15.38 -6.35 -16.99
C VAL A 352 -15.12 -7.06 -15.66
N THR A 353 -15.37 -6.37 -14.54
CA THR A 353 -15.24 -6.95 -13.20
C THR A 353 -16.19 -8.13 -12.99
N VAL A 354 -17.48 -8.00 -13.35
CA VAL A 354 -18.47 -9.08 -13.27
C VAL A 354 -18.03 -10.31 -14.05
N ARG A 355 -17.61 -10.14 -15.31
CA ARG A 355 -17.15 -11.25 -16.16
C ARG A 355 -15.99 -12.00 -15.51
N ALA A 356 -14.97 -11.26 -15.04
CA ALA A 356 -13.84 -11.85 -14.34
C ALA A 356 -14.30 -12.61 -13.08
N LEU A 357 -15.10 -11.99 -12.20
CA LEU A 357 -15.53 -12.61 -10.95
C LEU A 357 -16.38 -13.86 -11.17
N ASN A 358 -17.23 -13.89 -12.20
CA ASN A 358 -18.00 -15.08 -12.57
C ASN A 358 -17.06 -16.23 -12.94
N ASP A 359 -16.12 -16.03 -13.86
CA ASP A 359 -15.17 -17.07 -14.26
C ASP A 359 -14.34 -17.57 -13.05
N LEU A 360 -13.83 -16.65 -12.24
CA LEU A 360 -13.04 -16.97 -11.05
C LEU A 360 -13.86 -17.80 -10.04
N ASN A 361 -15.11 -17.41 -9.77
CA ASN A 361 -15.99 -18.12 -8.84
C ASN A 361 -16.41 -19.49 -9.36
N ILE A 362 -16.61 -19.64 -10.68
CA ILE A 362 -16.86 -20.95 -11.29
C ILE A 362 -15.65 -21.88 -11.08
N LEU A 363 -14.42 -21.42 -11.32
CA LEU A 363 -13.23 -22.22 -11.05
C LEU A 363 -13.12 -22.66 -9.59
N TYR A 364 -13.38 -21.77 -8.63
CA TYR A 364 -13.43 -22.13 -7.21
C TYR A 364 -14.53 -23.16 -6.91
N GLY A 365 -15.69 -23.02 -7.55
CA GLY A 365 -16.85 -23.89 -7.38
C GLY A 365 -16.69 -25.30 -7.98
N THR A 366 -15.73 -25.48 -8.89
CA THR A 366 -15.49 -26.70 -9.67
C THR A 366 -14.13 -27.31 -9.33
N VAL A 367 -13.08 -26.98 -10.09
CA VAL A 367 -11.71 -27.48 -9.96
C VAL A 367 -11.12 -27.15 -8.59
N GLY A 368 -11.40 -25.95 -8.07
CA GLY A 368 -10.90 -25.48 -6.79
C GLY A 368 -11.33 -26.35 -5.60
N LYS A 369 -12.54 -26.93 -5.63
CA LYS A 369 -13.01 -27.82 -4.56
C LYS A 369 -12.13 -29.06 -4.39
N GLN A 370 -11.58 -29.56 -5.50
CA GLN A 370 -10.66 -30.70 -5.50
C GLN A 370 -9.26 -30.25 -5.13
N ALA A 371 -8.77 -29.19 -5.78
CA ALA A 371 -7.41 -28.67 -5.59
C ALA A 371 -7.12 -28.17 -4.16
N LEU A 372 -8.13 -27.66 -3.47
CA LEU A 372 -8.01 -27.08 -2.13
C LEU A 372 -8.72 -27.93 -1.05
N ARG A 373 -9.02 -29.20 -1.36
CA ARG A 373 -9.78 -30.12 -0.49
C ARG A 373 -9.13 -30.33 0.88
N ASP A 374 -7.79 -30.36 0.92
CA ASP A 374 -6.99 -30.62 2.12
C ASP A 374 -6.56 -29.33 2.85
N GLY A 375 -6.95 -28.15 2.33
CA GLY A 375 -6.69 -26.88 2.99
C GLY A 375 -7.39 -26.79 4.35
N ARG A 376 -6.68 -26.25 5.35
CA ARG A 376 -7.20 -25.99 6.70
C ARG A 376 -8.53 -25.22 6.62
N ARG A 377 -9.54 -25.70 7.37
CA ARG A 377 -10.96 -25.35 7.15
C ARG A 377 -11.61 -24.51 8.23
N GLU A 378 -10.91 -24.14 9.28
CA GLU A 378 -11.54 -23.37 10.36
C GLU A 378 -11.75 -21.92 9.89
N PRO A 379 -12.99 -21.49 9.61
CA PRO A 379 -13.25 -20.07 9.35
C PRO A 379 -12.93 -19.24 10.60
N THR A 380 -12.41 -18.04 10.38
CA THR A 380 -12.37 -17.00 11.43
C THR A 380 -13.79 -16.75 11.97
N PRO A 381 -13.95 -16.25 13.21
CA PRO A 381 -15.27 -15.87 13.73
C PRO A 381 -16.02 -14.90 12.82
N SER A 382 -15.31 -13.91 12.26
CA SER A 382 -15.86 -12.97 11.29
C SER A 382 -16.34 -13.68 10.02
N LEU A 383 -15.54 -14.59 9.46
CA LEU A 383 -15.92 -15.32 8.26
C LEU A 383 -17.10 -16.27 8.51
N ARG A 384 -17.21 -16.87 9.71
CA ARG A 384 -18.38 -17.67 10.10
C ARG A 384 -19.66 -16.88 10.03
N ASP A 385 -19.69 -15.75 10.71
CA ASP A 385 -20.86 -14.88 10.78
C ASP A 385 -21.21 -14.30 9.41
N THR A 386 -20.20 -13.83 8.68
CA THR A 386 -20.35 -13.31 7.31
C THR A 386 -20.94 -14.37 6.37
N ARG A 387 -20.44 -15.61 6.43
CA ARG A 387 -21.00 -16.72 5.63
C ARG A 387 -22.43 -17.07 6.05
N PHE A 388 -22.72 -17.07 7.34
CA PHE A 388 -24.06 -17.34 7.85
C PHE A 388 -25.07 -16.32 7.29
N ARG A 389 -24.72 -15.03 7.31
CA ARG A 389 -25.52 -13.96 6.71
C ARG A 389 -25.71 -14.13 5.19
N LEU A 390 -24.64 -14.46 4.46
CA LEU A 390 -24.72 -14.69 3.01
C LEU A 390 -25.64 -15.87 2.63
N ILE A 391 -25.57 -16.99 3.35
CA ILE A 391 -26.39 -18.18 3.09
C ILE A 391 -27.88 -17.89 3.32
N ASN A 392 -28.18 -17.07 4.34
CA ASN A 392 -29.55 -16.73 4.73
C ASN A 392 -30.14 -15.54 3.95
N SER A 393 -29.33 -14.82 3.17
CA SER A 393 -29.75 -13.71 2.31
C SER A 393 -30.23 -14.18 0.93
N SER A 394 -31.30 -13.57 0.40
CA SER A 394 -31.79 -13.84 -0.96
C SER A 394 -30.77 -13.46 -2.04
N VAL A 395 -29.95 -12.44 -1.78
CA VAL A 395 -28.92 -11.92 -2.69
C VAL A 395 -27.60 -12.71 -2.57
N GLY A 396 -27.26 -13.17 -1.36
CA GLY A 396 -26.01 -13.91 -1.10
C GLY A 396 -26.11 -15.41 -1.42
N ARG A 397 -27.30 -16.02 -1.24
CA ARG A 397 -27.51 -17.46 -1.47
C ARG A 397 -27.09 -17.94 -2.87
N PRO A 398 -27.37 -17.21 -3.98
CA PRO A 398 -26.88 -17.57 -5.31
C PRO A 398 -25.35 -17.73 -5.40
N LEU A 399 -24.57 -16.89 -4.72
CA LEU A 399 -23.10 -16.94 -4.72
C LEU A 399 -22.54 -18.22 -4.08
N MET A 400 -23.34 -18.86 -3.23
CA MET A 400 -22.96 -20.04 -2.47
C MET A 400 -23.46 -21.35 -3.11
N ARG A 401 -24.17 -21.27 -4.25
CA ARG A 401 -24.71 -22.45 -4.94
C ARG A 401 -23.60 -23.33 -5.50
N ARG A 402 -23.91 -24.61 -5.68
CA ARG A 402 -23.02 -25.54 -6.38
C ARG A 402 -23.02 -25.20 -7.87
N ILE A 403 -21.83 -25.09 -8.43
CA ILE A 403 -21.59 -24.87 -9.86
C ILE A 403 -21.20 -26.22 -10.48
N ALA A 404 -21.73 -26.52 -11.67
CA ALA A 404 -21.47 -27.79 -12.34
C ALA A 404 -20.04 -27.80 -12.91
N PRO A 405 -19.34 -28.95 -12.90
CA PRO A 405 -17.97 -29.04 -13.45
C PRO A 405 -17.85 -28.60 -14.91
N ASP A 406 -18.88 -28.84 -15.72
CA ASP A 406 -18.90 -28.54 -17.15
C ASP A 406 -18.94 -27.03 -17.45
N ASP A 407 -19.27 -26.19 -16.46
CA ASP A 407 -19.27 -24.74 -16.59
C ASP A 407 -17.86 -24.13 -16.42
N ALA A 408 -16.86 -24.95 -16.03
CA ALA A 408 -15.52 -24.47 -15.70
C ALA A 408 -14.85 -23.73 -16.87
N PRO A 409 -14.43 -22.46 -16.67
CA PRO A 409 -13.61 -21.77 -17.66
C PRO A 409 -12.38 -22.61 -17.99
N VAL A 410 -12.16 -22.85 -19.28
CA VAL A 410 -10.95 -23.50 -19.78
C VAL A 410 -10.02 -22.44 -20.36
N PRO A 411 -8.69 -22.61 -20.21
CA PRO A 411 -7.74 -21.72 -20.85
C PRO A 411 -7.92 -21.79 -22.38
N SER A 412 -7.65 -20.68 -23.03
CA SER A 412 -7.56 -20.59 -24.50
C SER A 412 -6.54 -21.57 -25.07
N LYS A 413 -6.50 -21.74 -26.40
CA LYS A 413 -5.47 -22.55 -27.08
C LYS A 413 -4.03 -22.11 -26.75
N ALA A 414 -3.84 -20.85 -26.39
CA ALA A 414 -2.56 -20.31 -25.94
C ALA A 414 -2.26 -20.58 -24.45
N GLY A 415 -3.10 -21.35 -23.76
CA GLY A 415 -2.94 -21.71 -22.35
C GLY A 415 -3.36 -20.62 -21.37
N ARG A 416 -4.10 -19.59 -21.79
CA ARG A 416 -4.47 -18.44 -20.93
C ARG A 416 -5.96 -18.32 -20.68
N TYR A 417 -6.33 -18.05 -19.43
CA TYR A 417 -7.68 -17.69 -18.97
C TYR A 417 -8.09 -16.27 -19.39
N SER A 418 -9.36 -15.92 -19.17
CA SER A 418 -9.94 -14.60 -19.51
C SER A 418 -9.25 -13.41 -18.83
N TRP A 419 -8.59 -13.63 -17.68
CA TRP A 419 -7.75 -12.65 -16.99
C TRP A 419 -6.29 -12.63 -17.46
N ASN A 420 -6.00 -13.17 -18.65
CA ASN A 420 -4.69 -13.15 -19.29
C ASN A 420 -3.58 -13.78 -18.43
N SER A 421 -3.84 -14.93 -17.82
CA SER A 421 -2.86 -15.73 -17.07
C SER A 421 -3.06 -17.21 -17.37
N ASP A 422 -2.00 -18.00 -17.27
CA ASP A 422 -2.03 -19.47 -17.27
C ASP A 422 -2.31 -20.04 -15.86
N LYS A 423 -2.28 -19.20 -14.82
CA LYS A 423 -2.52 -19.57 -13.42
C LYS A 423 -3.99 -19.46 -13.05
N VAL A 424 -4.41 -20.40 -12.21
CA VAL A 424 -5.73 -20.40 -11.55
C VAL A 424 -5.78 -19.43 -10.36
N PRO A 425 -6.97 -19.04 -9.87
CA PRO A 425 -7.11 -17.91 -8.94
C PRO A 425 -6.37 -18.08 -7.61
N TRP A 426 -6.35 -19.30 -7.05
CA TRP A 426 -5.65 -19.58 -5.79
C TRP A 426 -4.12 -19.66 -5.95
N GLN A 427 -3.62 -19.96 -7.15
CA GLN A 427 -2.19 -19.85 -7.44
C GLN A 427 -1.81 -18.37 -7.51
N LEU A 428 -2.56 -17.54 -8.23
CA LEU A 428 -2.30 -16.10 -8.31
C LEU A 428 -2.31 -15.42 -6.92
N SER A 429 -3.30 -15.74 -6.08
CA SER A 429 -3.35 -15.20 -4.71
C SER A 429 -2.18 -15.66 -3.86
N TRP A 430 -1.75 -16.92 -4.02
CA TRP A 430 -0.58 -17.46 -3.31
C TRP A 430 0.70 -16.76 -3.75
N GLU A 431 0.94 -16.65 -5.05
CA GLU A 431 2.12 -15.99 -5.63
C GLU A 431 2.21 -14.53 -5.19
N GLY A 432 1.08 -13.80 -5.19
CA GLY A 432 1.03 -12.42 -4.69
C GLY A 432 1.37 -12.32 -3.19
N GLN A 433 0.87 -13.23 -2.36
CA GLN A 433 1.19 -13.29 -0.94
C GLN A 433 2.66 -13.64 -0.70
N GLN A 434 3.21 -14.61 -1.44
CA GLN A 434 4.61 -15.01 -1.36
C GLN A 434 5.54 -13.88 -1.80
N PHE A 435 5.19 -13.15 -2.86
CA PHE A 435 5.95 -12.00 -3.32
C PHE A 435 6.12 -10.98 -2.19
N ILE A 436 5.03 -10.61 -1.50
CA ILE A 436 5.11 -9.68 -0.37
C ILE A 436 5.95 -10.26 0.76
N ALA A 437 5.64 -11.49 1.19
CA ALA A 437 6.31 -12.11 2.33
C ALA A 437 7.83 -12.26 2.13
N ASN A 438 8.27 -12.45 0.88
CA ASN A 438 9.66 -12.74 0.56
C ASN A 438 10.44 -11.54 0.03
N ARG A 439 9.78 -10.52 -0.54
CA ARG A 439 10.45 -9.42 -1.27
C ARG A 439 10.04 -8.02 -0.84
N VAL A 440 9.04 -7.88 0.04
CA VAL A 440 8.59 -6.58 0.56
C VAL A 440 8.60 -6.62 2.07
N LYS A 441 9.80 -6.46 2.64
CA LYS A 441 10.06 -6.39 4.08
C LYS A 441 10.79 -5.11 4.41
N ALA A 442 10.86 -4.75 5.70
CA ALA A 442 11.65 -3.61 6.13
C ALA A 442 13.12 -3.72 5.70
N GLU A 443 13.74 -4.90 5.74
CA GLU A 443 15.12 -5.11 5.25
C GLU A 443 15.31 -4.73 3.77
N HIS A 444 14.34 -5.08 2.91
CA HIS A 444 14.38 -4.76 1.48
C HIS A 444 14.22 -3.26 1.22
N ALA A 445 13.42 -2.58 2.03
CA ALA A 445 13.28 -1.12 1.99
C ALA A 445 14.59 -0.44 2.40
N LEU A 446 15.30 -0.94 3.42
CA LEU A 446 16.60 -0.40 3.83
C LEU A 446 17.66 -0.59 2.74
N LEU A 447 17.71 -1.77 2.11
CA LEU A 447 18.59 -2.04 0.97
C LEU A 447 18.30 -1.08 -0.20
N TYR A 448 17.02 -0.89 -0.53
CA TYR A 448 16.59 0.06 -1.55
C TYR A 448 17.05 1.49 -1.22
N THR A 449 16.77 1.98 -0.01
CA THR A 449 17.12 3.34 0.42
C THR A 449 18.63 3.55 0.36
N ARG A 450 19.42 2.62 0.90
CA ARG A 450 20.89 2.69 0.86
C ARG A 450 21.42 2.83 -0.56
N ASP A 451 20.99 1.94 -1.46
CA ASP A 451 21.51 1.90 -2.82
C ASP A 451 21.00 3.06 -3.68
N MET A 452 19.77 3.51 -3.44
CA MET A 452 19.21 4.69 -4.10
C MET A 452 19.97 5.95 -3.71
N LEU A 453 20.24 6.15 -2.41
CA LEU A 453 21.00 7.29 -1.92
C LEU A 453 22.46 7.26 -2.38
N ARG A 454 23.11 6.09 -2.41
CA ARG A 454 24.44 5.92 -3.00
C ARG A 454 24.48 6.30 -4.48
N ALA A 455 23.55 5.76 -5.27
CA ALA A 455 23.48 6.03 -6.69
C ALA A 455 23.17 7.50 -6.99
N TYR A 456 22.30 8.11 -6.18
CA TYR A 456 22.00 9.54 -6.25
C TYR A 456 23.22 10.41 -5.89
N ALA A 457 23.91 10.10 -4.79
CA ALA A 457 25.11 10.83 -4.35
C ALA A 457 26.22 10.80 -5.42
N ALA A 458 26.38 9.66 -6.12
CA ALA A 458 27.35 9.54 -7.21
C ALA A 458 27.07 10.46 -8.42
N LEU A 459 25.85 11.00 -8.53
CA LEU A 459 25.46 11.96 -9.57
C LEU A 459 25.64 13.42 -9.14
N LEU A 460 25.84 13.69 -7.85
CA LEU A 460 26.09 15.05 -7.36
C LEU A 460 27.43 15.57 -7.91
N ARG A 461 27.41 16.79 -8.45
CA ARG A 461 28.59 17.46 -9.05
C ARG A 461 29.22 18.50 -8.12
N TYR A 462 28.84 18.46 -6.85
CA TYR A 462 29.30 19.36 -5.81
C TYR A 462 29.40 18.60 -4.48
N ALA A 463 30.22 19.12 -3.57
CA ALA A 463 30.27 18.63 -2.20
C ALA A 463 29.21 19.37 -1.37
N PRO A 464 28.39 18.68 -0.56
CA PRO A 464 27.47 19.31 0.39
C PRO A 464 28.18 20.40 1.19
N ALA A 465 27.58 21.60 1.24
CA ALA A 465 28.22 22.73 1.90
C ALA A 465 27.79 22.81 3.38
N PRO A 466 28.66 23.27 4.30
CA PRO A 466 28.25 23.59 5.67
C PRO A 466 27.33 24.83 5.75
N LYS A 467 27.14 25.58 4.65
CA LYS A 467 26.42 26.85 4.69
C LYS A 467 24.92 26.61 4.79
N ASN A 468 24.35 26.97 5.95
CA ASN A 468 22.95 26.86 6.35
C ASN A 468 22.58 25.49 6.95
N GLU A 469 23.27 25.11 8.03
CA GLU A 469 23.02 23.86 8.75
C GLU A 469 21.57 23.79 9.26
N ALA A 470 20.72 23.06 8.55
CA ALA A 470 19.56 22.45 9.17
C ALA A 470 20.04 21.71 10.44
N PRO A 471 19.27 21.76 11.54
CA PRO A 471 19.68 21.13 12.78
C PRO A 471 19.84 19.62 12.54
N CYS A 472 20.73 19.02 13.32
CA CYS A 472 20.83 17.57 13.35
C CYS A 472 19.48 16.97 13.75
N TYR A 473 19.05 15.95 13.02
CA TYR A 473 17.77 15.30 13.14
C TYR A 473 18.01 13.85 13.58
N ASP A 474 17.58 13.51 14.78
CA ASP A 474 17.67 12.17 15.35
C ASP A 474 16.29 11.66 15.78
N GLY A 475 16.23 10.46 16.33
CA GLY A 475 14.97 9.86 16.75
C GLY A 475 14.31 10.54 17.96
N GLN A 476 15.06 11.28 18.79
CA GLN A 476 14.48 12.12 19.85
C GLN A 476 13.76 13.33 19.24
N VAL A 477 14.41 14.01 18.29
CA VAL A 477 13.78 15.11 17.53
C VAL A 477 12.52 14.62 16.81
N LEU A 478 12.56 13.43 16.20
CA LEU A 478 11.37 12.80 15.61
C LEU A 478 10.24 12.64 16.62
N LEU A 479 10.51 11.98 17.75
CA LEU A 479 9.50 11.69 18.78
C LEU A 479 8.89 12.97 19.35
N ASP A 480 9.70 13.98 19.66
CA ASP A 480 9.22 15.26 20.18
C ASP A 480 8.38 16.02 19.17
N SER A 481 8.72 15.93 17.88
CA SER A 481 7.98 16.60 16.81
C SER A 481 6.64 15.91 16.53
N VAL A 482 6.64 14.57 16.42
CA VAL A 482 5.41 13.78 16.27
C VAL A 482 4.50 13.98 17.48
N LYS A 483 5.04 14.02 18.71
CA LYS A 483 4.24 14.22 19.94
C LYS A 483 3.46 15.53 19.96
N LYS A 484 3.98 16.59 19.33
CA LYS A 484 3.29 17.88 19.19
C LYS A 484 2.10 17.82 18.22
N ILE A 485 2.14 16.89 17.27
CA ILE A 485 1.11 16.71 16.24
C ILE A 485 0.09 15.64 16.67
N ASP A 486 0.59 14.48 17.09
CA ASP A 486 -0.16 13.31 17.53
C ASP A 486 0.59 12.60 18.68
N ALA A 487 0.16 12.90 19.91
CA ALA A 487 0.75 12.34 21.11
C ALA A 487 0.51 10.83 21.25
N GLU A 488 -0.58 10.30 20.71
CA GLU A 488 -0.90 8.87 20.74
C GLU A 488 0.05 8.12 19.80
N GLN A 489 0.25 8.62 18.59
CA GLN A 489 1.20 8.05 17.63
C GLN A 489 2.63 8.10 18.18
N ALA A 490 3.05 9.20 18.80
CA ALA A 490 4.38 9.29 19.42
C ALA A 490 4.56 8.27 20.55
N ALA A 491 3.55 8.08 21.40
CA ALA A 491 3.58 7.07 22.46
C ALA A 491 3.63 5.65 21.89
N ALA A 492 2.86 5.37 20.84
CA ALA A 492 2.86 4.08 20.16
C ALA A 492 4.24 3.79 19.52
N LEU A 493 4.86 4.78 18.87
CA LEU A 493 6.21 4.65 18.30
C LEU A 493 7.25 4.34 19.37
N PHE A 494 7.24 5.08 20.48
CA PHE A 494 8.19 4.86 21.57
C PHE A 494 8.00 3.47 22.21
N LYS A 495 6.75 3.03 22.36
CA LYS A 495 6.43 1.68 22.86
C LYS A 495 6.93 0.59 21.90
N ALA A 496 6.76 0.78 20.58
CA ALA A 496 7.21 -0.18 19.57
C ALA A 496 8.73 -0.17 19.39
N TYR A 497 9.37 0.99 19.52
CA TYR A 497 10.80 1.20 19.32
C TYR A 497 11.41 1.99 20.49
N PRO A 498 11.65 1.34 21.64
CA PRO A 498 12.20 2.01 22.83
C PRO A 498 13.60 2.61 22.63
N TRP A 499 14.33 2.12 21.62
CA TRP A 499 15.65 2.60 21.21
C TRP A 499 15.60 3.85 20.32
N LEU A 500 14.41 4.27 19.88
CA LEU A 500 14.25 5.39 18.96
C LEU A 500 14.88 6.72 19.47
N PRO A 501 14.82 7.10 20.76
CA PRO A 501 15.53 8.30 21.24
C PRO A 501 17.04 8.31 21.00
N GLU A 502 17.66 7.13 20.92
CA GLU A 502 19.10 6.98 20.71
C GLU A 502 19.45 6.83 19.21
N LEU A 503 18.44 6.72 18.33
CA LEU A 503 18.63 6.54 16.89
C LEU A 503 19.27 7.78 16.28
N GLY A 504 20.50 7.63 15.77
CA GLY A 504 21.18 8.70 15.05
C GLY A 504 21.67 9.85 15.94
N ARG A 505 21.56 9.70 17.27
CA ARG A 505 21.81 10.72 18.30
C ARG A 505 22.85 11.76 17.92
N CYS A 506 22.40 13.01 17.87
CA CYS A 506 23.23 14.19 17.83
C CYS A 506 23.82 14.42 19.25
#